data_AF-A0A1L0D8C5-F1
#
_entry.id   AF-A0A1L0D8C5-F1
#
_cell.length_a   1.000
_cell.length_b   1.000
_cell.length_c   1.000
_cell.angle_alpha   90.00
_cell.angle_beta   90.00
_cell.angle_gamma   90.00
#
_symmetry.space_group_name_H-M   'P 1'
#
loop_
_entity.id
_entity.type
_entity.pdbx_description
1 polymer ?
#
loop_
_entity_poly.entity_id
_entity_poly.type
_entity_poly.pdbx_seq_one_letter_code
_entity_poly.pdbx_strand_id
1 'polypeptide(L)'
;MDCLAQPLLALQKSHFLASANRIEDAKIQCKLTILTVTTLLRDKDHNQIDQIKELARYTADYYEKLYKEKQPPLLVSERMLWLASKVHGYKWFPVLTMGNITSMDIAPLDVTETELKTPDMGKDFQVEFKDTFLDWSTRGVGDLYQDLLPNCSFVLSLLLLVDMGMESHLRSLVRNYDQQVKVSLRFNGAIREVALTLVLPHILPPYQHRCLYVRSTTNAELRWPAYIEKAFLICLGQHYAFNGSNMAQDTYMLTGWYPEVRKISEASKNEFIELWKLKEKGEVTLGIGTGRMSDTLASQLGVISTHDYVIIEFNEETSTMTLKNPWIQQNSSDKAAYRMLEVGISLAGQFTYLYVNWKPKYKYSQSITMFLSPSKWSTSYLGDRPQYSFTNTTQEAQKVAILVEQFIDDSPQLPFCVSVFEACHKIYSESQYPLVAGGEFTNSRIEFFTFTAQPGSTYCVVVRGQGMFPLTFSLHVSQDFADFRLTKPIPMYPHIEKKLLEAGSLDLMEATGVLSHLLTIPSTI
;
A
#
# COMPACT_ATOMS: atom_id res chain seq x y z
N MET A 1 -28.69 5.07 14.61
CA MET A 1 -27.84 5.45 13.47
C MET A 1 -26.99 6.63 13.93
N ASP A 2 -25.66 6.57 13.75
CA ASP A 2 -24.73 7.61 14.18
C ASP A 2 -25.05 8.94 13.49
N CYS A 3 -25.25 10.02 14.25
CA CYS A 3 -25.64 11.31 13.69
C CYS A 3 -24.52 11.95 12.85
N LEU A 4 -23.28 11.49 13.02
CA LEU A 4 -22.10 11.96 12.28
C LEU A 4 -21.87 11.23 10.95
N ALA A 5 -22.53 10.10 10.71
CA ALA A 5 -22.31 9.28 9.51
C ALA A 5 -22.66 10.03 8.21
N GLN A 6 -23.81 10.69 8.16
CA GLN A 6 -24.25 11.47 7.00
C GLN A 6 -23.36 12.69 6.71
N PRO A 7 -23.04 13.57 7.69
CA PRO A 7 -22.17 14.72 7.41
C PRO A 7 -20.74 14.31 7.03
N LEU A 8 -20.20 13.23 7.61
CA LEU A 8 -18.89 12.71 7.20
C LEU A 8 -18.90 12.22 5.74
N LEU A 9 -19.89 11.43 5.35
CA LEU A 9 -19.99 10.94 3.97
C LEU A 9 -20.13 12.09 2.97
N ALA A 10 -20.92 13.12 3.30
CA ALA A 10 -21.04 14.32 2.48
C ALA A 10 -19.68 15.06 2.35
N LEU A 11 -18.93 15.17 3.44
CA LEU A 11 -17.60 15.79 3.44
C LEU A 11 -16.62 15.03 2.54
N GLN A 12 -16.56 13.70 2.67
CA GLN A 12 -15.71 12.84 1.83
C GLN A 12 -16.11 12.91 0.35
N LYS A 13 -17.42 12.93 0.06
CA LYS A 13 -17.94 13.16 -1.30
C LYS A 13 -17.50 14.51 -1.84
N SER A 14 -17.50 15.57 -1.01
CA SER A 14 -17.00 16.89 -1.41
C SER A 14 -15.53 16.83 -1.82
N HIS A 15 -14.66 16.21 -1.02
CA HIS A 15 -13.24 16.07 -1.36
C HIS A 15 -13.04 15.29 -2.67
N PHE A 16 -13.78 14.19 -2.86
CA PHE A 16 -13.72 13.41 -4.08
C PHE A 16 -14.16 14.22 -5.32
N LEU A 17 -15.29 14.92 -5.22
CA LEU A 17 -15.83 15.76 -6.31
C LEU A 17 -14.91 16.92 -6.64
N ALA A 18 -14.34 17.59 -5.63
CA ALA A 18 -13.37 18.65 -5.82
C ALA A 18 -12.12 18.13 -6.55
N SER A 19 -11.66 16.93 -6.19
CA SER A 19 -10.52 16.27 -6.83
C SER A 19 -10.79 15.93 -8.30
N ALA A 20 -12.03 15.53 -8.60
CA ALA A 20 -12.55 15.30 -9.95
C ALA A 20 -12.93 16.58 -10.72
N ASN A 21 -12.54 17.76 -10.22
CA ASN A 21 -12.82 19.07 -10.83
C ASN A 21 -14.32 19.41 -10.95
N ARG A 22 -15.18 18.78 -10.15
CA ARG A 22 -16.62 19.06 -10.03
C ARG A 22 -16.87 20.00 -8.85
N ILE A 23 -16.34 21.21 -8.94
CA ILE A 23 -16.27 22.16 -7.82
C ILE A 23 -17.65 22.55 -7.28
N GLU A 24 -18.62 22.82 -8.15
CA GLU A 24 -19.97 23.22 -7.72
C GLU A 24 -20.70 22.08 -6.98
N ASP A 25 -20.55 20.84 -7.44
CA ASP A 25 -21.10 19.67 -6.74
C ASP A 25 -20.41 19.45 -5.38
N ALA A 26 -19.09 19.66 -5.33
CA ALA A 26 -18.34 19.60 -4.07
C ALA A 26 -18.86 20.64 -3.07
N LYS A 27 -19.04 21.89 -3.53
CA LYS A 27 -19.62 22.98 -2.71
C LYS A 27 -20.99 22.63 -2.14
N ILE A 28 -21.85 21.96 -2.90
CA ILE A 28 -23.16 21.48 -2.42
C ILE A 28 -22.99 20.45 -1.30
N GLN A 29 -22.11 19.46 -1.48
CA GLN A 29 -21.86 18.44 -0.46
C GLN A 29 -21.23 19.04 0.81
N CYS A 30 -20.29 19.97 0.68
CA CYS A 30 -19.69 20.69 1.80
C CYS A 30 -20.73 21.50 2.57
N LYS A 31 -21.64 22.22 1.87
CA LYS A 31 -22.76 22.94 2.51
C LYS A 31 -23.70 22.00 3.27
N LEU A 32 -23.96 20.80 2.74
CA LEU A 32 -24.76 19.79 3.44
C LEU A 32 -24.10 19.39 4.77
N THR A 33 -22.79 19.12 4.77
CA THR A 33 -22.04 18.86 6.02
C THR A 33 -22.17 20.02 7.00
N ILE A 34 -21.96 21.28 6.56
CA ILE A 34 -22.07 22.46 7.43
C ILE A 34 -23.47 22.58 8.04
N LEU A 35 -24.52 22.41 7.23
CA LEU A 35 -25.91 22.52 7.70
C LEU A 35 -26.21 21.46 8.76
N THR A 36 -25.84 20.21 8.50
CA THR A 36 -26.08 19.10 9.43
C THR A 36 -25.29 19.28 10.73
N VAL A 37 -24.00 19.58 10.65
CA VAL A 37 -23.14 19.73 11.83
C VAL A 37 -23.54 20.96 12.66
N THR A 38 -23.88 22.09 12.02
CA THR A 38 -24.41 23.28 12.73
C THR A 38 -25.72 22.98 13.44
N THR A 39 -26.57 22.13 12.87
CA THR A 39 -27.82 21.71 13.51
C THR A 39 -27.52 20.85 14.74
N LEU A 40 -26.59 19.89 14.65
CA LEU A 40 -26.16 19.07 15.78
C LEU A 40 -25.51 19.89 16.90
N LEU A 41 -24.71 20.91 16.57
CA LEU A 41 -24.06 21.81 17.54
C LEU A 41 -25.05 22.67 18.38
N ARG A 42 -26.33 22.76 17.98
CA ARG A 42 -27.35 23.47 18.77
C ARG A 42 -27.67 22.73 20.07
N ASP A 43 -27.53 21.41 20.07
CA ASP A 43 -27.67 20.58 21.26
C ASP A 43 -26.31 20.49 21.97
N LYS A 44 -26.11 21.36 22.96
CA LYS A 44 -24.84 21.44 23.70
C LYS A 44 -24.59 20.23 24.60
N ASP A 45 -25.65 19.50 24.94
CA ASP A 45 -25.61 18.35 25.84
C ASP A 45 -25.57 17.01 25.07
N HIS A 46 -25.36 17.06 23.75
CA HIS A 46 -25.24 15.87 22.91
C HIS A 46 -24.04 15.00 23.36
N ASN A 47 -24.26 13.70 23.50
CA ASN A 47 -23.26 12.71 23.92
C ASN A 47 -22.00 12.61 23.01
N GLN A 48 -22.03 13.18 21.81
CA GLN A 48 -20.93 13.17 20.82
C GLN A 48 -20.43 14.60 20.53
N ILE A 49 -20.73 15.57 21.40
CA ILE A 49 -20.48 17.00 21.15
C ILE A 49 -19.03 17.31 20.76
N ASP A 50 -18.05 16.61 21.33
CA ASP A 50 -16.65 16.83 21.00
C ASP A 50 -16.29 16.30 19.60
N GLN A 51 -16.84 15.16 19.20
CA GLN A 51 -16.68 14.64 17.83
C GLN A 51 -17.34 15.58 16.81
N ILE A 52 -18.53 16.11 17.15
CA ILE A 52 -19.25 17.10 16.32
C ILE A 52 -18.39 18.37 16.15
N LYS A 53 -17.77 18.88 17.22
CA LYS A 53 -16.88 20.06 17.17
C LYS A 53 -15.65 19.84 16.29
N GLU A 54 -15.01 18.68 16.39
CA GLU A 54 -13.85 18.36 15.56
C GLU A 54 -14.21 18.27 14.07
N LEU A 55 -15.32 17.60 13.74
CA LEU A 55 -15.83 17.56 12.37
C LEU A 55 -16.21 18.97 11.87
N ALA A 56 -16.83 19.80 12.72
CA ALA A 56 -17.19 21.18 12.40
C ALA A 56 -15.96 22.02 12.05
N ARG A 57 -14.91 21.96 12.89
CA ARG A 57 -13.65 22.70 12.70
C ARG A 57 -12.99 22.29 11.39
N TYR A 58 -12.83 20.98 11.17
CA TYR A 58 -12.26 20.49 9.92
C TYR A 58 -13.08 20.95 8.69
N THR A 59 -14.40 20.87 8.78
CA THR A 59 -15.30 21.28 7.68
C THR A 59 -15.17 22.78 7.39
N ALA A 60 -15.04 23.62 8.41
CA ALA A 60 -14.84 25.07 8.25
C ALA A 60 -13.51 25.36 7.53
N ASP A 61 -12.41 24.75 7.97
CA ASP A 61 -11.09 24.91 7.33
C ASP A 61 -11.11 24.45 5.86
N TYR A 62 -11.78 23.34 5.58
CA TYR A 62 -11.94 22.83 4.22
C TYR A 62 -12.86 23.72 3.38
N TYR A 63 -13.93 24.26 3.95
CA TYR A 63 -14.82 25.21 3.27
C TYR A 63 -14.06 26.46 2.82
N GLU A 64 -13.22 27.04 3.68
CA GLU A 64 -12.40 28.20 3.29
C GLU A 64 -11.50 27.88 2.08
N LYS A 65 -10.86 26.71 2.07
CA LYS A 65 -10.06 26.25 0.93
C LYS A 65 -10.90 26.06 -0.32
N LEU A 66 -12.11 25.50 -0.19
CA LEU A 66 -13.01 25.19 -1.30
C LEU A 66 -13.56 26.44 -2.01
N TYR A 67 -13.77 27.52 -1.26
CA TYR A 67 -14.35 28.77 -1.77
C TYR A 67 -13.32 29.85 -2.08
N LYS A 68 -12.05 29.63 -1.76
CA LYS A 68 -10.98 30.57 -2.07
C LYS A 68 -10.83 30.73 -3.58
N GLU A 69 -11.15 31.92 -4.09
CA GLU A 69 -11.03 32.20 -5.51
C GLU A 69 -9.57 32.14 -5.98
N LYS A 70 -9.36 31.70 -7.23
CA LYS A 70 -8.06 31.68 -7.93
C LYS A 70 -7.01 30.70 -7.38
N GLN A 71 -7.35 29.83 -6.42
CA GLN A 71 -6.48 28.73 -5.99
C GLN A 71 -7.23 27.40 -6.05
N PRO A 72 -6.61 26.30 -6.52
CA PRO A 72 -7.23 24.99 -6.44
C PRO A 72 -7.41 24.61 -4.96
N PRO A 73 -8.55 24.01 -4.59
CA PRO A 73 -8.88 23.77 -3.19
C PRO A 73 -8.03 22.67 -2.53
N LEU A 74 -7.39 21.85 -3.37
CA LEU A 74 -6.55 20.72 -2.99
C LEU A 74 -5.28 20.75 -3.85
N LEU A 75 -4.15 20.37 -3.26
CA LEU A 75 -2.90 20.13 -3.97
C LEU A 75 -3.07 18.97 -4.96
N VAL A 76 -2.26 18.95 -6.02
CA VAL A 76 -2.31 17.87 -7.03
C VAL A 76 -2.12 16.50 -6.38
N SER A 77 -1.16 16.35 -5.46
CA SER A 77 -0.93 15.11 -4.71
C SER A 77 -2.15 14.68 -3.90
N GLU A 78 -2.81 15.61 -3.21
CA GLU A 78 -4.04 15.32 -2.45
C GLU A 78 -5.17 14.87 -3.38
N ARG A 79 -5.39 15.59 -4.50
CA ARG A 79 -6.40 15.23 -5.49
C ARG A 79 -6.21 13.80 -5.99
N MET A 80 -4.97 13.41 -6.23
CA MET A 80 -4.64 12.08 -6.73
C MET A 80 -4.99 10.97 -5.73
N LEU A 81 -4.78 11.17 -4.44
CA LEU A 81 -5.14 10.19 -3.40
C LEU A 81 -6.66 9.97 -3.34
N TRP A 82 -7.46 11.03 -3.49
CA TRP A 82 -8.92 10.96 -3.55
C TRP A 82 -9.43 10.29 -4.81
N LEU A 83 -8.84 10.60 -5.98
CA LEU A 83 -9.23 9.95 -7.24
C LEU A 83 -8.93 8.45 -7.22
N ALA A 84 -7.84 8.05 -6.56
CA ALA A 84 -7.45 6.65 -6.37
C ALA A 84 -8.29 5.89 -5.33
N SER A 85 -9.38 6.47 -4.83
CA SER A 85 -10.37 5.79 -3.99
C SER A 85 -11.26 4.83 -4.76
N LYS A 86 -11.41 5.00 -6.08
CA LYS A 86 -12.26 4.10 -6.87
C LYS A 86 -11.50 2.81 -7.17
N VAL A 87 -11.91 1.71 -6.57
CA VAL A 87 -11.23 0.40 -6.64
C VAL A 87 -12.29 -0.69 -6.73
N HIS A 88 -12.30 -1.47 -7.81
CA HIS A 88 -13.20 -2.62 -7.99
C HIS A 88 -14.68 -2.32 -7.77
N GLY A 89 -15.14 -1.16 -8.24
CA GLY A 89 -16.53 -0.71 -8.10
C GLY A 89 -16.85 -0.01 -6.78
N TYR A 90 -15.93 0.00 -5.81
CA TYR A 90 -16.10 0.65 -4.51
C TYR A 90 -15.38 2.01 -4.44
N LYS A 91 -15.67 2.77 -3.38
CA LYS A 91 -14.99 4.03 -3.04
C LYS A 91 -14.38 3.95 -1.64
N TRP A 92 -13.10 3.59 -1.58
CA TRP A 92 -12.32 3.54 -0.34
C TRP A 92 -11.61 4.87 -0.12
N PHE A 93 -12.26 5.77 0.62
CA PHE A 93 -11.73 7.11 0.88
C PHE A 93 -10.50 7.07 1.79
N PRO A 94 -9.55 8.02 1.64
CA PRO A 94 -8.48 8.18 2.61
C PRO A 94 -9.06 8.46 4.00
N VAL A 95 -8.42 7.93 5.04
CA VAL A 95 -8.76 8.26 6.43
C VAL A 95 -8.49 9.75 6.66
N LEU A 96 -9.51 10.48 7.10
CA LEU A 96 -9.38 11.88 7.49
C LEU A 96 -8.99 11.98 8.96
N THR A 97 -7.99 12.80 9.27
CA THR A 97 -7.65 13.19 10.64
C THR A 97 -8.28 14.54 10.95
N MET A 98 -9.14 14.59 11.97
CA MET A 98 -9.93 15.75 12.37
C MET A 98 -9.64 16.02 13.85
N GLY A 99 -8.55 16.75 14.10
CA GLY A 99 -8.03 16.99 15.45
C GLY A 99 -7.74 15.68 16.18
N ASN A 100 -8.53 15.39 17.21
CA ASN A 100 -8.37 14.21 18.06
C ASN A 100 -9.10 12.96 17.58
N ILE A 101 -9.90 13.06 16.52
CA ILE A 101 -10.63 11.94 15.94
C ILE A 101 -10.22 11.70 14.49
N THR A 102 -10.59 10.54 13.97
CA THR A 102 -10.44 10.20 12.57
C THR A 102 -11.79 9.83 11.95
N SER A 103 -11.86 9.75 10.62
CA SER A 103 -13.07 9.23 9.95
C SER A 103 -13.37 7.77 10.34
N MET A 104 -12.36 7.04 10.83
CA MET A 104 -12.53 5.69 11.38
C MET A 104 -13.28 5.66 12.71
N ASP A 105 -13.42 6.79 13.41
CA ASP A 105 -14.15 6.89 14.68
C ASP A 105 -15.65 7.24 14.50
N ILE A 106 -16.09 7.47 13.27
CA ILE A 106 -17.49 7.76 12.90
C ILE A 106 -18.06 6.59 12.08
N ALA A 107 -19.28 6.16 12.38
CA ALA A 107 -19.91 5.03 11.70
C ALA A 107 -20.11 5.27 10.19
N PRO A 108 -20.08 4.23 9.35
CA PRO A 108 -20.52 4.34 7.98
C PRO A 108 -22.06 4.54 7.91
N LEU A 109 -22.54 5.27 6.89
CA LEU A 109 -23.98 5.55 6.74
C LEU A 109 -24.75 4.31 6.28
N ASP A 110 -24.35 3.73 5.14
CA ASP A 110 -24.89 2.49 4.61
C ASP A 110 -23.76 1.75 3.86
N VAL A 111 -23.43 0.54 4.29
CA VAL A 111 -22.54 -0.35 3.55
C VAL A 111 -23.38 -1.26 2.67
N THR A 112 -23.12 -1.20 1.37
CA THR A 112 -23.63 -2.17 0.40
C THR A 112 -22.43 -2.91 -0.17
N GLU A 113 -22.36 -4.21 0.11
CA GLU A 113 -21.39 -5.10 -0.52
C GLU A 113 -21.99 -5.65 -1.81
N THR A 114 -21.22 -5.61 -2.90
CA THR A 114 -21.56 -6.35 -4.11
C THR A 114 -21.49 -7.85 -3.82
N GLU A 115 -22.14 -8.66 -4.66
CA GLU A 115 -22.08 -10.12 -4.56
C GLU A 115 -20.62 -10.62 -4.42
N LEU A 116 -20.30 -11.16 -3.25
CA LEU A 116 -18.97 -11.61 -2.90
C LEU A 116 -18.71 -12.95 -3.59
N LYS A 117 -17.57 -13.06 -4.26
CA LYS A 117 -17.20 -14.29 -4.98
C LYS A 117 -16.59 -15.26 -3.98
N THR A 118 -16.97 -16.52 -4.08
CA THR A 118 -16.38 -17.64 -3.34
C THR A 118 -15.43 -18.44 -4.25
N PRO A 119 -14.48 -19.19 -3.69
CA PRO A 119 -13.67 -20.09 -4.50
C PRO A 119 -14.56 -21.21 -5.08
N ASP A 120 -14.15 -21.77 -6.23
CA ASP A 120 -14.80 -22.97 -6.77
C ASP A 120 -14.35 -24.18 -5.95
N MET A 121 -15.21 -24.60 -5.03
CA MET A 121 -14.96 -25.70 -4.10
C MET A 121 -15.70 -26.98 -4.51
N GLY A 122 -16.27 -27.02 -5.73
CA GLY A 122 -17.11 -28.13 -6.17
C GLY A 122 -18.49 -28.18 -5.48
N LYS A 123 -19.26 -29.24 -5.77
CA LYS A 123 -20.66 -29.37 -5.30
C LYS A 123 -20.79 -29.69 -3.81
N ASP A 124 -19.74 -30.23 -3.21
CA ASP A 124 -19.77 -30.74 -1.83
C ASP A 124 -19.65 -29.63 -0.78
N PHE A 125 -19.12 -28.46 -1.17
CA PHE A 125 -18.93 -27.31 -0.30
C PHE A 125 -19.90 -26.19 -0.66
N GLN A 126 -21.07 -26.19 -0.02
CA GLN A 126 -22.00 -25.08 -0.11
C GLN A 126 -21.65 -23.99 0.90
N VAL A 127 -21.79 -22.73 0.49
CA VAL A 127 -21.42 -21.55 1.29
C VAL A 127 -22.66 -20.70 1.54
N GLU A 128 -22.87 -20.32 2.80
CA GLU A 128 -23.87 -19.34 3.22
C GLU A 128 -23.18 -18.15 3.88
N PHE A 129 -23.60 -16.95 3.50
CA PHE A 129 -23.14 -15.71 4.10
C PHE A 129 -24.06 -15.33 5.25
N LYS A 130 -23.55 -15.33 6.49
CA LYS A 130 -24.32 -14.98 7.69
C LYS A 130 -23.56 -14.06 8.63
N ASP A 131 -24.33 -13.31 9.43
CA ASP A 131 -23.77 -12.46 10.48
C ASP A 131 -23.03 -13.28 11.52
N THR A 132 -21.87 -12.78 11.92
CA THR A 132 -21.06 -13.41 12.96
C THR A 132 -20.54 -12.40 13.94
N PHE A 133 -20.87 -12.56 15.22
CA PHE A 133 -20.24 -11.71 16.22
C PHE A 133 -20.28 -12.32 17.60
N LEU A 134 -19.11 -12.54 18.23
CA LEU A 134 -18.89 -12.62 19.67
C LEU A 134 -17.38 -12.40 19.93
N ASP A 135 -16.96 -11.64 20.95
CA ASP A 135 -15.54 -11.33 21.32
C ASP A 135 -14.72 -10.34 20.45
N TRP A 136 -14.49 -9.13 21.01
CA TRP A 136 -13.62 -8.05 20.48
C TRP A 136 -12.25 -7.95 21.20
N SER A 137 -11.94 -8.88 22.09
CA SER A 137 -10.65 -8.93 22.80
C SER A 137 -9.52 -9.40 21.90
N THR A 138 -8.30 -9.42 22.43
CA THR A 138 -7.11 -9.98 21.76
C THR A 138 -6.83 -11.43 22.15
N ARG A 139 -7.73 -12.07 22.93
CA ARG A 139 -7.53 -13.47 23.37
C ARG A 139 -7.73 -14.42 22.18
N GLY A 140 -6.71 -15.24 21.91
CA GLY A 140 -6.70 -16.15 20.75
C GLY A 140 -6.17 -15.50 19.46
N VAL A 141 -5.51 -14.35 19.54
CA VAL A 141 -4.90 -13.74 18.35
C VAL A 141 -3.56 -14.41 17.98
N GLY A 142 -2.86 -15.03 18.94
CA GLY A 142 -1.56 -15.69 18.71
C GLY A 142 -1.63 -17.04 17.99
N ASP A 143 -2.81 -17.63 17.89
CA ASP A 143 -3.07 -18.97 17.35
C ASP A 143 -4.06 -18.93 16.18
N LEU A 144 -4.08 -17.81 15.46
CA LEU A 144 -4.82 -17.68 14.21
C LEU A 144 -4.35 -18.72 13.20
N TYR A 145 -5.27 -19.32 12.45
CA TYR A 145 -4.97 -20.31 11.43
C TYR A 145 -5.76 -20.10 10.15
N GLN A 146 -5.16 -20.55 9.06
CA GLN A 146 -5.74 -20.67 7.75
C GLN A 146 -6.26 -22.10 7.55
N ASP A 147 -7.38 -22.21 6.85
CA ASP A 147 -7.97 -23.49 6.45
C ASP A 147 -8.15 -23.56 4.91
N LEU A 148 -9.38 -23.43 4.39
CA LEU A 148 -9.67 -23.68 2.98
C LEU A 148 -9.26 -22.54 2.03
N LEU A 149 -9.23 -21.30 2.50
CA LEU A 149 -8.89 -20.14 1.68
C LEU A 149 -7.38 -20.09 1.42
N PRO A 150 -6.88 -19.99 0.18
CA PRO A 150 -5.44 -20.02 -0.13
C PRO A 150 -4.80 -18.63 0.05
N ASN A 151 -4.75 -18.13 1.29
CA ASN A 151 -4.20 -16.83 1.67
C ASN A 151 -3.16 -16.92 2.80
N CYS A 152 -2.27 -17.91 2.72
CA CYS A 152 -1.26 -18.19 3.75
C CYS A 152 -0.42 -16.99 4.15
N SER A 153 0.07 -16.25 3.15
CA SER A 153 0.86 -15.03 3.33
C SER A 153 0.15 -14.00 4.21
N PHE A 154 -1.16 -13.81 4.03
CA PHE A 154 -1.95 -12.85 4.79
C PHE A 154 -2.15 -13.30 6.25
N VAL A 155 -2.53 -14.55 6.47
CA VAL A 155 -2.69 -15.09 7.84
C VAL A 155 -1.35 -15.07 8.58
N LEU A 156 -0.25 -15.32 7.87
CA LEU A 156 1.10 -15.19 8.41
C LEU A 156 1.47 -13.75 8.74
N SER A 157 1.10 -12.77 7.91
CA SER A 157 1.30 -11.36 8.25
C SER A 157 0.58 -10.98 9.55
N LEU A 158 -0.62 -11.52 9.83
CA LEU A 158 -1.26 -11.35 11.13
C LEU A 158 -0.41 -11.95 12.25
N LEU A 159 -0.04 -13.23 12.14
CA LEU A 159 0.75 -13.94 13.15
C LEU A 159 2.13 -13.31 13.39
N LEU A 160 2.75 -12.78 12.33
CA LEU A 160 4.02 -12.07 12.35
C LEU A 160 3.93 -10.80 13.20
N LEU A 161 2.84 -10.04 13.04
CA LEU A 161 2.63 -8.84 13.83
C LEU A 161 2.32 -9.17 15.30
N VAL A 162 1.64 -10.28 15.55
CA VAL A 162 1.42 -10.78 16.93
C VAL A 162 2.74 -11.18 17.58
N ASP A 163 3.60 -11.88 16.85
CA ASP A 163 4.95 -12.24 17.30
C ASP A 163 5.81 -11.00 17.62
N MET A 164 5.54 -9.87 16.95
CA MET A 164 6.16 -8.57 17.21
C MET A 164 5.49 -7.77 18.35
N GLY A 165 4.51 -8.34 19.06
CA GLY A 165 3.75 -7.65 20.13
C GLY A 165 2.83 -6.53 19.62
N MET A 166 2.36 -6.62 18.36
CA MET A 166 1.54 -5.61 17.69
C MET A 166 0.05 -5.98 17.65
N GLU A 167 -0.46 -6.76 18.61
CA GLU A 167 -1.87 -7.15 18.69
C GLU A 167 -2.79 -5.93 18.86
N SER A 168 -2.33 -4.93 19.62
CA SER A 168 -3.06 -3.66 19.79
C SER A 168 -3.15 -2.88 18.48
N HIS A 169 -2.09 -2.90 17.67
CA HIS A 169 -2.10 -2.29 16.34
C HIS A 169 -3.10 -3.01 15.44
N LEU A 170 -3.04 -4.34 15.36
CA LEU A 170 -4.01 -5.13 14.59
C LEU A 170 -5.45 -4.86 15.03
N ARG A 171 -5.70 -4.81 16.35
CA ARG A 171 -7.03 -4.51 16.88
C ARG A 171 -7.49 -3.10 16.51
N SER A 172 -6.56 -2.13 16.42
CA SER A 172 -6.87 -0.74 16.04
C SER A 172 -7.29 -0.58 14.57
N LEU A 173 -6.92 -1.54 13.71
CA LEU A 173 -7.29 -1.54 12.30
C LEU A 173 -8.81 -1.72 12.10
N VAL A 174 -9.53 -2.31 13.06
CA VAL A 174 -10.97 -2.59 12.93
C VAL A 174 -11.78 -1.83 13.97
N ARG A 175 -12.79 -1.09 13.52
CA ARG A 175 -13.77 -0.40 14.36
C ARG A 175 -15.15 -1.00 14.15
N ASN A 176 -15.86 -1.24 15.24
CA ASN A 176 -17.19 -1.85 15.24
C ASN A 176 -18.30 -0.82 15.36
N TYR A 177 -19.38 -1.00 14.61
CA TYR A 177 -20.55 -0.14 14.55
C TYR A 177 -21.84 -0.98 14.46
N ASP A 178 -22.11 -1.76 15.51
CA ASP A 178 -23.26 -2.68 15.70
C ASP A 178 -23.49 -3.72 14.60
N GLN A 179 -23.84 -3.29 13.38
CA GLN A 179 -24.14 -4.14 12.22
C GLN A 179 -23.06 -4.04 11.13
N GLN A 180 -22.09 -3.14 11.30
CA GLN A 180 -21.08 -2.82 10.30
C GLN A 180 -19.71 -2.64 10.96
N VAL A 181 -18.65 -2.76 10.18
CA VAL A 181 -17.28 -2.48 10.61
C VAL A 181 -16.59 -1.55 9.64
N LYS A 182 -15.61 -0.78 10.14
CA LYS A 182 -14.62 -0.11 9.31
C LYS A 182 -13.26 -0.75 9.54
N VAL A 183 -12.56 -1.05 8.45
CA VAL A 183 -11.17 -1.53 8.47
C VAL A 183 -10.27 -0.48 7.84
N SER A 184 -9.15 -0.15 8.49
CA SER A 184 -8.11 0.70 7.90
C SER A 184 -7.02 -0.16 7.26
N LEU A 185 -6.76 0.07 5.98
CA LEU A 185 -5.68 -0.61 5.23
C LEU A 185 -4.87 0.42 4.45
N ARG A 186 -3.57 0.18 4.26
CA ARG A 186 -2.70 1.02 3.45
C ARG A 186 -2.62 0.50 2.03
N PHE A 187 -3.12 1.29 1.09
CA PHE A 187 -2.95 1.04 -0.34
C PHE A 187 -3.20 2.30 -1.16
N ASN A 188 -2.69 2.32 -2.38
CA ASN A 188 -2.79 3.45 -3.31
C ASN A 188 -2.31 4.76 -2.67
N GLY A 189 -1.15 4.71 -2.01
CA GLY A 189 -0.46 5.84 -1.41
C GLY A 189 -1.04 6.37 -0.09
N ALA A 190 -2.14 5.80 0.42
CA ALA A 190 -2.82 6.31 1.62
C ALA A 190 -3.32 5.18 2.55
N ILE A 191 -3.62 5.54 3.80
CA ILE A 191 -4.47 4.71 4.66
C ILE A 191 -5.91 5.00 4.28
N ARG A 192 -6.69 3.96 3.98
CA ARG A 192 -8.05 4.05 3.46
C ARG A 192 -9.02 3.36 4.39
N GLU A 193 -10.23 3.90 4.47
CA GLU A 193 -11.34 3.27 5.19
C GLU A 193 -12.10 2.29 4.28
N VAL A 194 -12.26 1.07 4.77
CA VAL A 194 -12.99 -0.01 4.11
C VAL A 194 -14.16 -0.39 5.00
N ALA A 195 -15.35 0.09 4.65
CA ALA A 195 -16.56 -0.18 5.41
C ALA A 195 -17.23 -1.47 4.90
N LEU A 196 -17.54 -2.39 5.82
CA LEU A 196 -18.03 -3.75 5.54
C LEU A 196 -19.24 -4.10 6.41
N THR A 197 -20.01 -5.07 5.96
CA THR A 197 -21.03 -5.76 6.75
C THR A 197 -20.37 -6.83 7.65
N LEU A 198 -21.07 -7.25 8.71
CA LEU A 198 -20.66 -8.33 9.62
C LEU A 198 -20.89 -9.76 9.07
N VAL A 199 -21.14 -9.86 7.76
CA VAL A 199 -21.46 -11.13 7.11
C VAL A 199 -20.18 -11.83 6.66
N LEU A 200 -19.98 -13.09 7.07
CA LEU A 200 -18.85 -13.93 6.67
C LEU A 200 -19.33 -15.21 5.96
N PRO A 201 -18.52 -15.82 5.07
CA PRO A 201 -18.87 -17.06 4.39
C PRO A 201 -18.68 -18.29 5.28
N HIS A 202 -19.76 -18.99 5.57
CA HIS A 202 -19.76 -20.24 6.31
C HIS A 202 -20.00 -21.43 5.40
N ILE A 203 -19.21 -22.48 5.64
CA ILE A 203 -19.45 -23.79 5.02
C ILE A 203 -20.67 -24.43 5.66
N LEU A 204 -21.62 -24.86 4.84
CA LEU A 204 -22.83 -25.56 5.27
C LEU A 204 -22.53 -27.03 5.66
N PRO A 205 -23.45 -27.69 6.39
CA PRO A 205 -23.34 -29.12 6.70
C PRO A 205 -23.11 -29.98 5.44
N PRO A 206 -22.29 -31.05 5.52
CA PRO A 206 -21.68 -31.63 6.72
C PRO A 206 -20.29 -31.05 7.09
N TYR A 207 -19.77 -30.09 6.32
CA TYR A 207 -18.37 -29.61 6.45
C TYR A 207 -18.21 -28.34 7.30
N GLN A 208 -19.18 -28.03 8.17
CA GLN A 208 -19.19 -26.83 9.04
C GLN A 208 -17.99 -26.68 9.99
N HIS A 209 -17.14 -27.72 10.10
CA HIS A 209 -15.87 -27.67 10.83
C HIS A 209 -14.76 -26.93 10.06
N ARG A 210 -14.92 -26.77 8.73
CA ARG A 210 -13.99 -26.05 7.86
C ARG A 210 -14.36 -24.57 7.75
N CYS A 211 -13.41 -23.71 7.39
CA CYS A 211 -13.65 -22.27 7.22
C CYS A 211 -12.96 -21.67 5.99
N LEU A 212 -13.59 -20.62 5.45
CA LEU A 212 -13.09 -19.81 4.32
C LEU A 212 -12.51 -18.47 4.77
N TYR A 213 -12.23 -18.34 6.07
CA TYR A 213 -11.66 -17.16 6.67
C TYR A 213 -10.82 -17.53 7.89
N VAL A 214 -9.93 -16.64 8.30
CA VAL A 214 -9.02 -16.83 9.44
C VAL A 214 -9.79 -17.04 10.75
N ARG A 215 -9.37 -18.03 11.55
CA ARG A 215 -9.97 -18.34 12.86
C ARG A 215 -8.90 -18.56 13.92
N SER A 216 -9.27 -18.44 15.19
CA SER A 216 -8.42 -18.85 16.31
C SER A 216 -8.72 -20.29 16.73
N THR A 217 -7.70 -21.04 17.15
CA THR A 217 -7.88 -22.40 17.70
C THR A 217 -8.39 -22.40 19.14
N THR A 218 -8.10 -21.37 19.92
CA THR A 218 -8.43 -21.26 21.34
C THR A 218 -9.64 -20.35 21.59
N ASN A 219 -10.00 -19.49 20.64
CA ASN A 219 -11.17 -18.63 20.72
C ASN A 219 -12.03 -18.74 19.46
N ALA A 220 -12.97 -19.68 19.47
CA ALA A 220 -13.87 -19.89 18.36
C ALA A 220 -14.72 -18.66 18.03
N GLU A 221 -14.90 -17.72 18.95
CA GLU A 221 -15.70 -16.50 18.76
C GLU A 221 -14.87 -15.34 18.20
N LEU A 222 -13.54 -15.35 18.31
CA LEU A 222 -12.68 -14.28 17.76
C LEU A 222 -12.87 -14.14 16.23
N ARG A 223 -13.63 -13.13 15.80
CA ARG A 223 -13.98 -12.88 14.39
C ARG A 223 -13.41 -11.61 13.81
N TRP A 224 -12.99 -10.64 14.63
CA TRP A 224 -12.48 -9.38 14.09
C TRP A 224 -11.27 -9.51 13.14
N PRO A 225 -10.35 -10.49 13.28
CA PRO A 225 -9.29 -10.69 12.30
C PRO A 225 -9.82 -11.08 10.92
N ALA A 226 -10.95 -11.80 10.86
CA ALA A 226 -11.62 -12.17 9.61
C ALA A 226 -12.24 -10.97 8.89
N TYR A 227 -12.56 -9.87 9.59
CA TYR A 227 -12.98 -8.63 8.95
C TYR A 227 -11.81 -7.88 8.31
N ILE A 228 -10.61 -7.95 8.89
CA ILE A 228 -9.40 -7.44 8.23
C ILE A 228 -9.13 -8.23 6.96
N GLU A 229 -9.23 -9.56 7.05
CA GLU A 229 -9.08 -10.46 5.90
C GLU A 229 -10.12 -10.15 4.81
N LYS A 230 -11.41 -10.05 5.16
CA LYS A 230 -12.48 -9.68 4.23
C LYS A 230 -12.19 -8.34 3.55
N ALA A 231 -11.76 -7.31 4.29
CA ALA A 231 -11.39 -6.02 3.75
C ALA A 231 -10.23 -6.12 2.75
N PHE A 232 -9.19 -6.87 3.13
CA PHE A 232 -8.02 -7.11 2.29
C PHE A 232 -8.42 -7.79 0.96
N LEU A 233 -9.20 -8.85 1.03
CA LEU A 233 -9.68 -9.62 -0.12
C LEU A 233 -10.57 -8.80 -1.07
N ILE A 234 -11.45 -7.95 -0.51
CA ILE A 234 -12.31 -7.06 -1.30
C ILE A 234 -11.49 -5.96 -1.96
N CYS A 235 -10.52 -5.36 -1.25
CA CYS A 235 -9.65 -4.33 -1.80
C CYS A 235 -8.83 -4.84 -2.99
N LEU A 236 -8.46 -6.13 -3.02
CA LEU A 236 -7.75 -6.76 -4.12
C LEU A 236 -8.66 -7.25 -5.27
N GLY A 237 -9.98 -7.11 -5.15
CA GLY A 237 -10.95 -7.45 -6.19
C GLY A 237 -11.18 -8.95 -6.43
N GLN A 238 -10.46 -9.80 -5.69
CA GLN A 238 -10.57 -11.27 -5.79
C GLN A 238 -11.67 -11.83 -4.89
N HIS A 239 -12.08 -11.09 -3.85
CA HIS A 239 -13.00 -11.57 -2.81
C HIS A 239 -12.47 -12.90 -2.23
N TYR A 240 -13.32 -13.88 -1.93
CA TYR A 240 -12.88 -15.19 -1.45
C TYR A 240 -12.38 -16.11 -2.58
N ALA A 241 -12.43 -15.70 -3.85
CA ALA A 241 -11.78 -16.38 -4.97
C ALA A 241 -10.29 -15.96 -5.09
N PHE A 242 -9.63 -15.84 -3.95
CA PHE A 242 -8.25 -15.39 -3.82
C PHE A 242 -7.28 -16.48 -4.27
N ASN A 243 -6.12 -16.11 -4.83
CA ASN A 243 -5.12 -17.08 -5.27
C ASN A 243 -3.70 -16.66 -4.85
N GLY A 244 -3.49 -16.55 -3.55
CA GLY A 244 -2.20 -16.20 -2.96
C GLY A 244 -1.75 -14.75 -3.19
N SER A 245 -0.78 -14.32 -2.39
CA SER A 245 -0.07 -13.05 -2.54
C SER A 245 1.35 -13.20 -2.00
N ASN A 246 1.90 -12.10 -1.46
CA ASN A 246 3.27 -12.02 -0.99
C ASN A 246 3.25 -11.44 0.42
N MET A 247 3.84 -12.15 1.39
CA MET A 247 3.80 -11.75 2.81
C MET A 247 4.34 -10.33 3.05
N ALA A 248 5.36 -9.90 2.30
CA ALA A 248 5.89 -8.54 2.47
C ALA A 248 4.84 -7.49 2.06
N GLN A 249 4.13 -7.70 0.94
CA GLN A 249 3.09 -6.79 0.49
C GLN A 249 1.87 -6.79 1.43
N ASP A 250 1.47 -7.96 1.91
CA ASP A 250 0.34 -8.11 2.84
C ASP A 250 0.63 -7.36 4.15
N THR A 251 1.85 -7.53 4.69
CA THR A 251 2.33 -6.82 5.88
C THR A 251 2.39 -5.31 5.65
N TYR A 252 2.80 -4.85 4.46
CA TYR A 252 2.76 -3.43 4.10
C TYR A 252 1.33 -2.88 4.11
N MET A 253 0.35 -3.63 3.61
CA MET A 253 -1.05 -3.18 3.64
C MET A 253 -1.60 -3.05 5.08
N LEU A 254 -1.10 -3.86 6.01
CA LEU A 254 -1.51 -3.82 7.43
C LEU A 254 -0.78 -2.75 8.25
N THR A 255 0.43 -2.34 7.86
CA THR A 255 1.32 -1.55 8.73
C THR A 255 1.95 -0.32 8.08
N GLY A 256 2.12 -0.33 6.75
CA GLY A 256 2.99 0.60 6.03
C GLY A 256 4.49 0.40 6.23
N TRP A 257 4.92 -0.70 6.84
CA TRP A 257 6.33 -1.06 6.93
C TRP A 257 6.87 -1.46 5.56
N TYR A 258 8.02 -0.92 5.18
CA TYR A 258 8.52 -0.97 3.81
C TYR A 258 8.87 -2.40 3.41
N PRO A 259 8.24 -2.96 2.36
CA PRO A 259 8.36 -4.37 2.03
C PRO A 259 9.55 -4.63 1.12
N GLU A 260 10.45 -5.50 1.53
CA GLU A 260 11.57 -5.98 0.74
C GLU A 260 11.44 -7.50 0.52
N VAL A 261 11.62 -7.93 -0.72
CA VAL A 261 11.62 -9.34 -1.11
C VAL A 261 12.99 -9.66 -1.69
N ARG A 262 13.76 -10.50 -1.00
CA ARG A 262 15.08 -10.94 -1.45
C ARG A 262 15.04 -12.39 -1.91
N LYS A 263 15.92 -12.78 -2.83
CA LYS A 263 16.24 -14.19 -2.98
C LYS A 263 17.11 -14.61 -1.81
N ILE A 264 16.67 -15.62 -1.05
CA ILE A 264 17.43 -16.04 0.14
C ILE A 264 18.80 -16.62 -0.22
N SER A 265 18.96 -17.15 -1.43
CA SER A 265 20.25 -17.62 -1.96
C SER A 265 21.31 -16.51 -2.08
N GLU A 266 20.89 -15.25 -2.13
CA GLU A 266 21.76 -14.08 -2.21
C GLU A 266 22.09 -13.51 -0.83
N ALA A 267 21.42 -13.97 0.23
CA ALA A 267 21.68 -13.56 1.61
C ALA A 267 22.70 -14.49 2.28
N SER A 268 23.79 -13.91 2.76
CA SER A 268 24.78 -14.61 3.58
C SER A 268 24.22 -14.93 4.97
N LYS A 269 24.82 -15.92 5.65
CA LYS A 269 24.49 -16.25 7.04
C LYS A 269 24.63 -15.03 7.97
N ASN A 270 25.66 -14.21 7.77
CA ASN A 270 25.90 -13.03 8.59
C ASN A 270 24.80 -11.97 8.40
N GLU A 271 24.38 -11.72 7.16
CA GLU A 271 23.26 -10.82 6.88
C GLU A 271 21.95 -11.33 7.51
N PHE A 272 21.71 -12.63 7.49
CA PHE A 272 20.56 -13.22 8.19
C PHE A 272 20.62 -12.98 9.71
N ILE A 273 21.80 -13.18 10.34
CA ILE A 273 22.00 -12.92 11.78
C ILE A 273 21.78 -11.44 12.10
N GLU A 274 22.23 -10.52 11.25
CA GLU A 274 21.99 -9.08 11.41
C GLU A 274 20.50 -8.73 11.31
N LEU A 275 19.79 -9.30 10.33
CA LEU A 275 18.35 -9.16 10.19
C LEU A 275 17.61 -9.73 11.41
N TRP A 276 18.04 -10.88 11.93
CA TRP A 276 17.50 -11.46 13.16
C TRP A 276 17.64 -10.50 14.36
N LYS A 277 18.84 -9.95 14.57
CA LYS A 277 19.09 -8.95 15.62
C LYS A 277 18.23 -7.69 15.45
N LEU A 278 17.91 -7.31 14.22
CA LEU A 278 16.98 -6.20 13.95
C LEU A 278 15.53 -6.57 14.25
N LYS A 279 15.14 -7.83 13.98
CA LYS A 279 13.82 -8.35 14.35
C LYS A 279 13.63 -8.35 15.85
N GLU A 280 14.62 -8.83 16.61
CA GLU A 280 14.59 -8.81 18.09
C GLU A 280 14.46 -7.40 18.67
N LYS A 281 14.98 -6.39 17.95
CA LYS A 281 14.83 -4.97 18.31
C LYS A 281 13.50 -4.35 17.88
N GLY A 282 12.63 -5.12 17.20
CA GLY A 282 11.34 -4.62 16.72
C GLY A 282 11.44 -3.72 15.49
N GLU A 283 12.51 -3.84 14.69
CA GLU A 283 12.82 -2.92 13.59
C GLU A 283 12.52 -3.49 12.20
N VAL A 284 12.51 -4.81 12.11
CA VAL A 284 12.07 -5.54 10.91
C VAL A 284 11.18 -6.70 11.30
N THR A 285 10.35 -7.16 10.37
CA THR A 285 9.70 -8.47 10.45
C THR A 285 10.36 -9.42 9.47
N LEU A 286 10.42 -10.73 9.78
CA LEU A 286 11.04 -11.74 8.93
C LEU A 286 10.08 -12.89 8.60
N GLY A 287 9.91 -13.12 7.31
CA GLY A 287 9.23 -14.29 6.77
C GLY A 287 10.08 -14.98 5.71
N ILE A 288 9.76 -16.21 5.38
CA ILE A 288 10.45 -17.02 4.38
C ILE A 288 9.43 -17.75 3.51
N GLY A 289 9.68 -17.83 2.21
CA GLY A 289 8.76 -18.43 1.24
C GLY A 289 9.43 -19.50 0.41
N THR A 290 8.73 -20.62 0.20
CA THR A 290 9.14 -21.66 -0.74
C THR A 290 8.69 -21.30 -2.15
N GLY A 291 9.54 -21.57 -3.14
CA GLY A 291 9.14 -21.56 -4.54
C GLY A 291 8.47 -22.87 -4.95
N ARG A 292 8.37 -23.06 -6.27
CA ARG A 292 8.03 -24.37 -6.83
C ARG A 292 9.16 -25.36 -6.53
N MET A 293 8.83 -26.47 -5.89
CA MET A 293 9.77 -27.56 -5.56
C MET A 293 9.12 -28.92 -5.87
N SER A 294 9.93 -29.97 -5.92
CA SER A 294 9.41 -31.33 -6.08
C SER A 294 8.82 -31.84 -4.76
N ASP A 295 7.82 -32.72 -4.85
CA ASP A 295 7.21 -33.35 -3.67
C ASP A 295 8.23 -34.08 -2.80
N THR A 296 9.26 -34.67 -3.43
CA THR A 296 10.37 -35.33 -2.72
C THR A 296 11.17 -34.33 -1.88
N LEU A 297 11.54 -33.18 -2.43
CA LEU A 297 12.30 -32.16 -1.71
C LEU A 297 11.45 -31.54 -0.59
N ALA A 298 10.19 -31.22 -0.89
CA ALA A 298 9.22 -30.72 0.06
C ALA A 298 9.07 -31.67 1.26
N SER A 299 8.89 -32.97 0.99
CA SER A 299 8.77 -34.01 2.03
C SER A 299 10.05 -34.18 2.85
N GLN A 300 11.22 -34.10 2.22
CA GLN A 300 12.52 -34.21 2.91
C GLN A 300 12.77 -33.04 3.87
N LEU A 301 12.38 -31.83 3.44
CA LEU A 301 12.49 -30.62 4.26
C LEU A 301 11.34 -30.47 5.26
N GLY A 302 10.24 -31.21 5.09
CA GLY A 302 9.04 -31.04 5.88
C GLY A 302 8.38 -29.68 5.64
N VAL A 303 8.34 -29.22 4.39
CA VAL A 303 7.73 -27.94 3.99
C VAL A 303 6.74 -28.15 2.84
N ILE A 304 5.95 -27.13 2.55
CA ILE A 304 4.96 -27.11 1.47
C ILE A 304 5.53 -26.28 0.32
N SER A 305 5.36 -26.73 -0.92
CA SER A 305 5.77 -25.94 -2.09
C SER A 305 4.86 -24.72 -2.28
N THR A 306 5.43 -23.60 -2.77
CA THR A 306 4.69 -22.35 -3.01
C THR A 306 3.91 -21.86 -1.78
N HIS A 307 4.57 -21.90 -0.62
CA HIS A 307 3.98 -21.57 0.68
C HIS A 307 4.93 -20.73 1.51
N ASP A 308 4.34 -19.87 2.33
CA ASP A 308 5.06 -18.93 3.17
C ASP A 308 5.12 -19.43 4.63
N TYR A 309 6.11 -18.93 5.38
CA TYR A 309 6.32 -19.20 6.80
C TYR A 309 6.83 -17.95 7.52
N VAL A 310 6.53 -17.83 8.81
CA VAL A 310 7.12 -16.80 9.68
C VAL A 310 8.31 -17.38 10.42
N ILE A 311 9.41 -16.63 10.47
CA ILE A 311 10.57 -16.99 11.27
C ILE A 311 10.35 -16.43 12.68
N ILE A 312 10.04 -17.29 13.65
CA ILE A 312 9.69 -16.85 15.02
C ILE A 312 10.85 -16.98 16.01
N GLU A 313 11.84 -17.82 15.72
CA GLU A 313 13.02 -18.04 16.56
C GLU A 313 14.23 -18.35 15.69
N PHE A 314 15.41 -17.94 16.12
CA PHE A 314 16.69 -18.34 15.55
C PHE A 314 17.67 -18.62 16.68
N ASN A 315 18.23 -19.82 16.68
CA ASN A 315 19.24 -20.25 17.63
C ASN A 315 20.61 -20.23 16.95
N GLU A 316 21.46 -19.26 17.31
CA GLU A 316 22.77 -19.07 16.68
C GLU A 316 23.73 -20.24 16.97
N GLU A 317 23.69 -20.81 18.18
CA GLU A 317 24.57 -21.89 18.64
C GLU A 317 24.35 -23.18 17.84
N THR A 318 23.09 -23.57 17.67
CA THR A 318 22.69 -24.75 16.89
C THR A 318 22.52 -24.43 15.41
N SER A 319 22.52 -23.14 15.05
CA SER A 319 22.29 -22.65 13.69
C SER A 319 20.97 -23.15 13.09
N THR A 320 19.91 -23.16 13.91
CA THR A 320 18.54 -23.54 13.52
C THR A 320 17.60 -22.34 13.58
N MET A 321 16.57 -22.38 12.75
CA MET A 321 15.45 -21.44 12.78
C MET A 321 14.15 -22.21 13.02
N THR A 322 13.25 -21.61 13.79
CA THR A 322 11.90 -22.11 13.99
C THR A 322 10.93 -21.36 13.09
N LEU A 323 10.25 -22.08 12.22
CA LEU A 323 9.27 -21.58 11.27
C LEU A 323 7.86 -21.88 11.76
N LYS A 324 6.96 -20.89 11.68
CA LYS A 324 5.54 -21.04 11.97
C LYS A 324 4.74 -21.13 10.67
N ASN A 325 3.99 -22.21 10.52
CA ASN A 325 3.04 -22.48 9.43
C ASN A 325 1.65 -21.91 9.81
N PRO A 326 0.88 -21.26 8.91
CA PRO A 326 -0.46 -20.77 9.23
C PRO A 326 -1.51 -21.90 9.33
N TRP A 327 -1.20 -23.13 8.94
CA TRP A 327 -2.12 -24.26 9.04
C TRP A 327 -2.15 -24.87 10.44
N ILE A 328 -3.21 -25.61 10.74
CA ILE A 328 -3.33 -26.44 11.95
C ILE A 328 -3.50 -27.90 11.53
N GLN A 329 -2.89 -28.79 12.29
CA GLN A 329 -2.95 -30.22 12.01
C GLN A 329 -4.38 -30.73 12.27
N GLN A 330 -5.03 -31.31 11.26
CA GLN A 330 -6.31 -32.01 11.42
C GLN A 330 -6.15 -33.54 11.26
N ASN A 331 -5.07 -34.12 11.80
CA ASN A 331 -4.77 -35.58 11.86
C ASN A 331 -3.86 -36.17 10.75
N SER A 332 -2.99 -35.40 10.09
CA SER A 332 -2.00 -35.96 9.16
C SER A 332 -0.70 -36.38 9.88
N SER A 333 -0.12 -37.52 9.48
CA SER A 333 1.28 -37.88 9.83
C SER A 333 2.31 -37.09 9.01
N ASP A 334 1.84 -36.14 8.20
CA ASP A 334 2.66 -35.32 7.32
C ASP A 334 3.33 -34.19 8.12
N LYS A 335 4.66 -34.28 8.22
CA LYS A 335 5.48 -33.27 8.91
C LYS A 335 5.34 -31.89 8.28
N ALA A 336 5.03 -31.78 6.99
CA ALA A 336 4.88 -30.50 6.31
C ALA A 336 3.69 -29.66 6.81
N ALA A 337 2.69 -30.32 7.39
CA ALA A 337 1.54 -29.67 8.02
C ALA A 337 1.78 -29.26 9.48
N TYR A 338 2.99 -29.49 10.02
CA TYR A 338 3.29 -29.11 11.39
C TYR A 338 3.25 -27.59 11.53
N ARG A 339 2.65 -27.16 12.63
CA ARG A 339 2.52 -25.75 12.96
C ARG A 339 3.88 -25.06 13.14
N MET A 340 4.84 -25.83 13.65
CA MET A 340 6.17 -25.40 14.04
C MET A 340 7.16 -26.34 13.38
N LEU A 341 8.12 -25.79 12.66
CA LEU A 341 9.14 -26.54 11.93
C LEU A 341 10.51 -26.02 12.34
N GLU A 342 11.41 -26.90 12.73
CA GLU A 342 12.80 -26.54 12.97
C GLU A 342 13.62 -26.85 11.73
N VAL A 343 14.34 -25.86 11.22
CA VAL A 343 15.11 -25.95 9.98
C VAL A 343 16.52 -25.43 10.23
N GLY A 344 17.55 -26.17 9.83
CA GLY A 344 18.93 -25.68 9.87
C GLY A 344 19.12 -24.52 8.88
N ILE A 345 19.82 -23.46 9.29
CA ILE A 345 20.13 -22.31 8.42
C ILE A 345 20.90 -22.71 7.15
N SER A 346 21.64 -23.82 7.18
CA SER A 346 22.32 -24.40 6.02
C SER A 346 21.35 -24.84 4.91
N LEU A 347 20.08 -25.08 5.24
CA LEU A 347 19.02 -25.44 4.31
C LEU A 347 18.21 -24.23 3.84
N ALA A 348 18.49 -23.02 4.34
CA ALA A 348 17.77 -21.81 3.96
C ALA A 348 17.82 -21.54 2.44
N GLY A 349 18.91 -21.91 1.78
CA GLY A 349 19.05 -21.81 0.31
C GLY A 349 18.08 -22.69 -0.50
N GLN A 350 17.35 -23.62 0.14
CA GLN A 350 16.27 -24.39 -0.50
C GLN A 350 14.94 -23.63 -0.56
N PHE A 351 14.81 -22.57 0.24
CA PHE A 351 13.72 -21.61 0.10
C PHE A 351 14.06 -20.64 -1.02
N THR A 352 13.06 -19.91 -1.51
CA THR A 352 13.25 -18.97 -2.62
C THR A 352 13.29 -17.55 -2.12
N TYR A 353 12.39 -17.19 -1.22
CA TYR A 353 12.17 -15.80 -0.82
C TYR A 353 12.49 -15.59 0.66
N LEU A 354 13.17 -14.49 0.95
CA LEU A 354 13.26 -13.90 2.28
C LEU A 354 12.45 -12.60 2.26
N TYR A 355 11.41 -12.52 3.08
CA TYR A 355 10.56 -11.36 3.22
C TYR A 355 11.00 -10.53 4.42
N VAL A 356 11.28 -9.25 4.18
CA VAL A 356 11.66 -8.30 5.22
C VAL A 356 10.74 -7.09 5.14
N ASN A 357 10.03 -6.75 6.21
CA ASN A 357 9.35 -5.46 6.29
C ASN A 357 10.09 -4.55 7.25
N TRP A 358 10.53 -3.39 6.77
CA TRP A 358 11.29 -2.42 7.55
C TRP A 358 10.35 -1.42 8.21
N LYS A 359 10.46 -1.29 9.54
CA LYS A 359 9.79 -0.21 10.27
C LYS A 359 10.32 1.13 9.76
N PRO A 360 9.45 2.04 9.26
CA PRO A 360 9.91 3.34 8.77
C PRO A 360 10.49 4.17 9.93
N LYS A 361 11.74 4.62 9.78
CA LYS A 361 12.47 5.40 10.79
C LYS A 361 12.93 6.79 10.34
N TYR A 362 12.63 7.13 9.09
CA TYR A 362 13.08 8.37 8.49
C TYR A 362 12.33 9.56 9.08
N LYS A 363 13.05 10.67 9.31
CA LYS A 363 12.47 11.92 9.83
C LYS A 363 11.50 12.56 8.85
N TYR A 364 11.80 12.43 7.55
CA TYR A 364 11.03 13.06 6.49
C TYR A 364 10.68 12.04 5.40
N SER A 365 9.54 12.26 4.76
CA SER A 365 9.12 11.52 3.57
C SER A 365 8.32 12.43 2.67
N GLN A 366 8.65 12.44 1.38
CA GLN A 366 7.85 13.11 0.36
C GLN A 366 7.29 12.07 -0.59
N SER A 367 6.01 12.21 -0.95
CA SER A 367 5.37 11.34 -1.93
C SER A 367 4.82 12.09 -3.12
N ILE A 368 4.78 11.41 -4.26
CA ILE A 368 4.14 11.89 -5.48
C ILE A 368 3.42 10.75 -6.19
N THR A 369 2.19 11.02 -6.64
CA THR A 369 1.50 10.12 -7.56
C THR A 369 1.95 10.39 -8.98
N MET A 370 2.17 9.34 -9.74
CA MET A 370 2.59 9.39 -11.14
C MET A 370 1.79 8.44 -12.00
N PHE A 371 1.77 8.73 -13.29
CA PHE A 371 1.09 7.92 -14.29
C PHE A 371 2.09 7.43 -15.32
N LEU A 372 2.11 6.13 -15.53
CA LEU A 372 2.83 5.52 -16.63
C LEU A 372 1.83 5.29 -17.77
N SER A 373 1.84 6.19 -18.75
CA SER A 373 1.07 5.99 -19.97
C SER A 373 1.73 4.92 -20.86
N PRO A 374 0.94 4.17 -21.66
CA PRO A 374 1.48 3.29 -22.68
C PRO A 374 2.40 4.06 -23.62
N SER A 375 3.59 3.52 -23.86
CA SER A 375 4.59 4.14 -24.72
C SER A 375 4.61 3.47 -26.08
N LYS A 376 4.87 4.27 -27.12
CA LYS A 376 5.13 3.78 -28.48
C LYS A 376 6.59 3.32 -28.66
N TRP A 377 7.45 3.60 -27.69
CA TRP A 377 8.88 3.30 -27.72
C TRP A 377 9.19 2.06 -26.87
N SER A 378 10.34 1.45 -27.16
CA SER A 378 10.87 0.34 -26.37
C SER A 378 11.06 0.74 -24.89
N THR A 379 11.12 -0.26 -24.01
CA THR A 379 11.39 -0.08 -22.58
C THR A 379 12.79 0.48 -22.28
N SER A 380 13.70 0.42 -23.26
CA SER A 380 15.02 1.06 -23.20
C SER A 380 14.97 2.58 -23.39
N TYR A 381 13.90 3.11 -24.00
CA TYR A 381 13.67 4.55 -24.07
C TYR A 381 12.99 5.04 -22.79
N LEU A 382 13.67 5.95 -22.09
CA LEU A 382 13.26 6.47 -20.78
C LEU A 382 12.61 7.87 -20.87
N GLY A 383 12.73 8.55 -22.02
CA GLY A 383 12.38 9.96 -22.15
C GLY A 383 10.88 10.29 -22.02
N ASP A 384 10.00 9.32 -22.23
CA ASP A 384 8.55 9.47 -22.02
C ASP A 384 8.06 8.80 -20.71
N ARG A 385 8.98 8.24 -19.93
CA ARG A 385 8.69 7.60 -18.65
C ARG A 385 8.57 8.65 -17.54
N PRO A 386 7.80 8.39 -16.48
CA PRO A 386 7.82 9.21 -15.27
C PRO A 386 9.21 9.29 -14.68
N GLN A 387 9.70 10.52 -14.50
CA GLN A 387 10.97 10.81 -13.87
C GLN A 387 10.81 11.89 -12.81
N TYR A 388 11.56 11.77 -11.71
CA TYR A 388 11.61 12.74 -10.63
C TYR A 388 13.02 12.84 -10.06
N SER A 389 13.48 14.07 -9.84
CA SER A 389 14.82 14.35 -9.34
C SER A 389 14.81 14.97 -7.95
N PHE A 390 15.86 14.67 -7.19
CA PHE A 390 16.18 15.31 -5.92
C PHE A 390 17.70 15.40 -5.76
N THR A 391 18.15 16.26 -4.84
CA THR A 391 19.56 16.47 -4.55
C THR A 391 19.80 16.23 -3.07
N ASN A 392 20.90 15.55 -2.72
CA ASN A 392 21.40 15.58 -1.35
C ASN A 392 22.08 16.94 -1.12
N THR A 393 21.38 17.84 -0.43
CA THR A 393 21.83 19.21 -0.14
C THR A 393 22.79 19.29 1.05
N THR A 394 23.05 18.17 1.72
CA THR A 394 23.95 18.11 2.87
C THR A 394 25.41 17.95 2.45
N GLN A 395 26.33 18.16 3.40
CA GLN A 395 27.76 17.93 3.21
C GLN A 395 28.19 16.48 3.49
N GLU A 396 27.24 15.61 3.84
CA GLU A 396 27.50 14.23 4.23
C GLU A 396 26.72 13.25 3.36
N ALA A 397 27.21 12.01 3.27
CA ALA A 397 26.48 10.95 2.59
C ALA A 397 25.21 10.61 3.37
N GLN A 398 24.06 10.57 2.71
CA GLN A 398 22.76 10.33 3.34
C GLN A 398 22.15 9.03 2.86
N LYS A 399 21.62 8.21 3.78
CA LYS A 399 20.84 7.03 3.40
C LYS A 399 19.44 7.47 2.96
N VAL A 400 19.05 7.09 1.75
CA VAL A 400 17.74 7.41 1.17
C VAL A 400 16.99 6.12 0.88
N ALA A 401 15.70 6.10 1.21
CA ALA A 401 14.77 5.03 0.88
C ALA A 401 13.88 5.43 -0.29
N ILE A 402 13.75 4.53 -1.26
CA ILE A 402 12.82 4.64 -2.39
C ILE A 402 11.77 3.55 -2.21
N LEU A 403 10.50 3.94 -2.21
CA LEU A 403 9.36 3.02 -2.26
C LEU A 403 8.43 3.44 -3.39
N VAL A 404 8.15 2.51 -4.30
CA VAL A 404 7.21 2.71 -5.40
C VAL A 404 6.10 1.68 -5.29
N GLU A 405 4.85 2.14 -5.23
CA GLU A 405 3.65 1.31 -5.16
C GLU A 405 2.85 1.48 -6.45
N GLN A 406 2.61 0.39 -7.18
CA GLN A 406 1.58 0.33 -8.20
C GLN A 406 0.20 0.30 -7.55
N PHE A 407 -0.71 1.13 -8.04
CA PHE A 407 -2.06 1.23 -7.49
C PHE A 407 -2.88 0.00 -7.86
N ILE A 408 -3.70 -0.42 -6.90
CA ILE A 408 -4.77 -1.39 -7.07
C ILE A 408 -5.94 -0.67 -7.74
N ASP A 409 -6.32 -1.13 -8.92
CA ASP A 409 -7.48 -0.68 -9.68
C ASP A 409 -8.00 -1.83 -10.57
N ASP A 410 -8.93 -1.53 -11.49
CA ASP A 410 -9.52 -2.55 -12.38
C ASP A 410 -8.57 -3.08 -13.47
N SER A 411 -7.35 -2.54 -13.56
CA SER A 411 -6.30 -2.96 -14.49
C SER A 411 -5.50 -4.14 -13.93
N PRO A 412 -4.92 -4.99 -14.79
CA PRO A 412 -4.03 -6.04 -14.32
C PRO A 412 -2.78 -5.44 -13.65
N GLN A 413 -2.30 -6.10 -12.60
CA GLN A 413 -0.95 -5.87 -12.09
C GLN A 413 0.05 -6.25 -13.18
N LEU A 414 1.02 -5.38 -13.43
CA LEU A 414 1.98 -5.55 -14.52
C LEU A 414 3.40 -5.33 -14.00
N PRO A 415 4.39 -6.06 -14.52
CA PRO A 415 5.76 -5.88 -14.08
C PRO A 415 6.26 -4.46 -14.37
N PHE A 416 6.95 -3.88 -13.40
CA PHE A 416 7.57 -2.57 -13.52
C PHE A 416 9.00 -2.60 -12.97
N CYS A 417 9.75 -1.54 -13.25
CA CYS A 417 11.13 -1.37 -12.86
C CYS A 417 11.32 0.06 -12.37
N VAL A 418 11.93 0.19 -11.20
CA VAL A 418 12.37 1.47 -10.65
C VAL A 418 13.88 1.55 -10.78
N SER A 419 14.38 2.67 -11.27
CA SER A 419 15.81 2.91 -11.44
C SER A 419 16.18 4.26 -10.86
N VAL A 420 17.29 4.33 -10.13
CA VAL A 420 17.86 5.59 -9.65
C VAL A 420 19.18 5.82 -10.36
N PHE A 421 19.27 6.93 -11.07
CA PHE A 421 20.49 7.36 -11.75
C PHE A 421 21.08 8.58 -11.06
N GLU A 422 22.40 8.68 -11.04
CA GLU A 422 23.08 9.93 -10.69
C GLU A 422 23.03 10.89 -11.89
N ALA A 423 22.03 11.76 -11.92
CA ALA A 423 21.72 12.62 -13.05
C ALA A 423 21.05 13.91 -12.61
N CYS A 424 21.50 15.04 -13.16
CA CYS A 424 20.90 16.36 -12.99
C CYS A 424 19.86 16.71 -14.07
N HIS A 425 19.75 15.90 -15.12
CA HIS A 425 18.87 16.14 -16.27
C HIS A 425 17.96 14.95 -16.57
N LYS A 426 17.02 15.18 -17.49
CA LYS A 426 16.10 14.15 -17.99
C LYS A 426 16.87 13.06 -18.72
N ILE A 427 16.51 11.81 -18.43
CA ILE A 427 17.17 10.62 -18.95
C ILE A 427 16.38 10.07 -20.13
N TYR A 428 17.07 9.72 -21.21
CA TYR A 428 16.49 9.16 -22.43
C TYR A 428 16.89 7.71 -22.66
N SER A 429 18.06 7.28 -22.17
CA SER A 429 18.50 5.88 -22.20
C SER A 429 19.32 5.51 -20.97
N GLU A 430 19.36 4.22 -20.64
CA GLU A 430 20.05 3.69 -19.45
C GLU A 430 21.56 3.94 -19.47
N SER A 431 22.16 4.06 -20.65
CA SER A 431 23.60 4.27 -20.82
C SER A 431 24.06 5.72 -20.62
N GLN A 432 23.13 6.67 -20.44
CA GLN A 432 23.48 8.10 -20.34
C GLN A 432 24.11 8.48 -19.02
N TYR A 433 23.69 7.85 -17.92
CA TYR A 433 24.10 8.18 -16.57
C TYR A 433 24.36 6.91 -15.75
N PRO A 434 25.20 6.98 -14.70
CA PRO A 434 25.41 5.86 -13.80
C PRO A 434 24.11 5.44 -13.11
N LEU A 435 23.75 4.16 -13.21
CA LEU A 435 22.71 3.54 -12.39
C LEU A 435 23.30 3.29 -10.99
N VAL A 436 22.69 3.86 -9.96
CA VAL A 436 23.17 3.75 -8.57
C VAL A 436 22.33 2.82 -7.70
N ALA A 437 21.06 2.58 -8.07
CA ALA A 437 20.17 1.65 -7.37
C ALA A 437 18.97 1.21 -8.24
N GLY A 438 18.38 0.07 -7.90
CA GLY A 438 17.28 -0.54 -8.65
C GLY A 438 17.73 -1.08 -10.01
N GLY A 439 16.86 -1.02 -11.01
CA GLY A 439 17.16 -1.39 -12.40
C GLY A 439 16.64 -2.77 -12.82
N GLU A 440 16.10 -3.55 -11.89
CA GLU A 440 15.48 -4.84 -12.18
C GLU A 440 13.97 -4.70 -12.32
N PHE A 441 13.35 -5.61 -13.09
CA PHE A 441 11.90 -5.70 -13.16
C PHE A 441 11.38 -6.53 -11.99
N THR A 442 10.36 -6.01 -11.33
CA THR A 442 9.62 -6.73 -10.30
C THR A 442 8.22 -7.06 -10.78
N ASN A 443 7.76 -8.27 -10.41
CA ASN A 443 6.36 -8.66 -10.53
C ASN A 443 5.56 -8.26 -9.28
N SER A 444 6.22 -7.76 -8.22
CA SER A 444 5.55 -7.28 -7.02
C SER A 444 4.86 -5.95 -7.28
N ARG A 445 3.74 -5.70 -6.59
CA ARG A 445 3.04 -4.42 -6.68
C ARG A 445 3.85 -3.27 -6.07
N ILE A 446 4.78 -3.58 -5.18
CA ILE A 446 5.60 -2.61 -4.47
C ILE A 446 7.06 -2.97 -4.68
N GLU A 447 7.87 -1.95 -4.99
CA GLU A 447 9.33 -2.04 -5.02
C GLU A 447 9.89 -1.12 -3.93
N PHE A 448 10.82 -1.64 -3.13
CA PHE A 448 11.53 -0.85 -2.12
C PHE A 448 13.00 -1.23 -2.09
N PHE A 449 13.84 -0.20 -1.97
CA PHE A 449 15.27 -0.35 -1.73
C PHE A 449 15.82 0.93 -1.10
N THR A 450 17.05 0.83 -0.59
CA THR A 450 17.78 1.97 -0.05
C THR A 450 19.12 2.13 -0.75
N PHE A 451 19.62 3.36 -0.82
CA PHE A 451 20.96 3.64 -1.33
C PHE A 451 21.56 4.84 -0.60
N THR A 452 22.86 5.04 -0.79
CA THR A 452 23.60 6.15 -0.18
C THR A 452 23.76 7.29 -1.19
N ALA A 453 23.09 8.40 -0.95
CA ALA A 453 23.19 9.61 -1.73
C ALA A 453 24.41 10.43 -1.30
N GLN A 454 25.32 10.71 -2.24
CA GLN A 454 26.55 11.46 -1.99
C GLN A 454 26.28 12.97 -1.83
N PRO A 455 27.12 13.71 -1.06
CA PRO A 455 26.97 15.15 -0.86
C PRO A 455 26.87 15.92 -2.19
N GLY A 456 25.94 16.87 -2.29
CA GLY A 456 25.76 17.73 -3.46
C GLY A 456 25.30 17.03 -4.75
N SER A 457 25.14 15.70 -4.72
CA SER A 457 24.83 14.90 -5.90
C SER A 457 23.33 14.89 -6.16
N THR A 458 22.96 14.90 -7.44
CA THR A 458 21.55 14.88 -7.88
C THR A 458 21.21 13.52 -8.46
N TYR A 459 20.07 13.01 -8.04
CA TYR A 459 19.56 11.70 -8.42
C TYR A 459 18.24 11.85 -9.16
N CYS A 460 18.02 11.00 -10.16
CA CYS A 460 16.79 10.92 -10.91
C CYS A 460 16.20 9.52 -10.79
N VAL A 461 14.99 9.44 -10.22
CA VAL A 461 14.19 8.22 -10.13
C VAL A 461 13.36 8.09 -11.39
N VAL A 462 13.47 6.96 -12.07
CA VAL A 462 12.73 6.63 -13.29
C VAL A 462 11.88 5.39 -13.01
N VAL A 463 10.59 5.46 -13.35
CA VAL A 463 9.68 4.30 -13.28
C VAL A 463 9.26 3.91 -14.69
N ARG A 464 9.45 2.64 -15.04
CA ARG A 464 9.03 2.10 -16.34
C ARG A 464 8.31 0.78 -16.14
N GLY A 465 7.50 0.39 -17.12
CA GLY A 465 6.72 -0.84 -17.08
C GLY A 465 6.44 -1.37 -18.46
N GLN A 466 5.96 -2.60 -18.50
CA GLN A 466 5.58 -3.30 -19.72
C GLN A 466 4.05 -3.40 -19.75
N GLY A 467 3.39 -2.58 -20.57
CA GLY A 467 1.94 -2.55 -20.57
C GLY A 467 1.32 -1.74 -21.70
N MET A 468 0.13 -2.18 -22.11
CA MET A 468 -0.73 -1.47 -23.07
C MET A 468 -1.76 -0.55 -22.39
N PHE A 469 -1.84 -0.59 -21.06
CA PHE A 469 -2.79 0.20 -20.27
C PHE A 469 -2.06 1.22 -19.40
N PRO A 470 -2.66 2.40 -19.13
CA PRO A 470 -2.12 3.34 -18.16
C PRO A 470 -2.06 2.71 -16.77
N LEU A 471 -0.94 2.89 -16.09
CA LEU A 471 -0.76 2.46 -14.71
C LEU A 471 -0.53 3.67 -13.80
N THR A 472 -1.07 3.62 -12.59
CA THR A 472 -0.85 4.65 -11.59
C THR A 472 0.09 4.13 -10.51
N PHE A 473 1.02 4.97 -10.08
CA PHE A 473 1.97 4.64 -9.02
C PHE A 473 2.03 5.77 -7.99
N SER A 474 2.45 5.47 -6.76
CA SER A 474 3.07 6.45 -5.87
C SER A 474 4.56 6.18 -5.73
N LEU A 475 5.35 7.25 -5.75
CA LEU A 475 6.75 7.24 -5.32
C LEU A 475 6.83 7.93 -3.97
N HIS A 476 7.44 7.26 -3.01
CA HIS A 476 7.79 7.78 -1.70
C HIS A 476 9.31 7.80 -1.59
N VAL A 477 9.86 8.97 -1.26
CA VAL A 477 11.28 9.12 -0.96
C VAL A 477 11.43 9.56 0.50
N SER A 478 12.07 8.72 1.29
CA SER A 478 12.23 8.90 2.73
C SER A 478 13.70 9.08 3.10
N GLN A 479 13.98 10.07 3.96
CA GLN A 479 15.32 10.57 4.23
C GLN A 479 15.38 11.39 5.55
N ASP A 480 16.58 11.71 6.05
CA ASP A 480 16.81 12.29 7.39
C ASP A 480 17.30 13.76 7.43
N PHE A 481 17.32 14.45 6.29
CA PHE A 481 17.67 15.86 6.10
C PHE A 481 16.46 16.74 5.69
N ALA A 482 16.39 17.98 6.16
CA ALA A 482 15.16 18.78 6.01
C ALA A 482 14.97 19.39 4.61
N ASP A 483 16.06 19.81 3.95
CA ASP A 483 16.00 20.50 2.67
C ASP A 483 15.93 19.52 1.49
N PHE A 484 14.73 18.96 1.29
CA PHE A 484 14.45 17.96 0.28
C PHE A 484 13.27 18.35 -0.60
N ARG A 485 13.42 18.19 -1.91
CA ARG A 485 12.35 18.39 -2.89
C ARG A 485 12.44 17.41 -4.04
N LEU A 486 11.32 16.74 -4.32
CA LEU A 486 11.10 16.05 -5.58
C LEU A 486 10.63 17.03 -6.66
N THR A 487 11.34 17.06 -7.78
CA THR A 487 11.05 17.92 -8.93
C THR A 487 11.05 17.12 -10.23
N LYS A 488 10.53 17.69 -11.32
CA LYS A 488 10.68 17.08 -12.65
C LYS A 488 12.08 17.42 -13.19
N PRO A 489 12.83 16.44 -13.73
CA PRO A 489 14.13 16.71 -14.32
C PRO A 489 14.02 17.63 -15.53
N ILE A 490 15.00 18.51 -15.69
CA ILE A 490 15.07 19.45 -16.81
C ILE A 490 15.61 18.70 -18.05
N PRO A 491 14.95 18.79 -19.21
CA PRO A 491 15.48 18.24 -20.46
C PRO A 491 16.79 18.93 -20.84
N MET A 492 17.83 18.14 -21.12
CA MET A 492 19.03 18.62 -21.80
C MET A 492 19.02 18.09 -23.23
N TYR A 493 19.21 18.99 -24.21
CA TYR A 493 19.34 18.65 -25.63
C TYR A 493 20.77 18.97 -26.08
N PRO A 494 21.71 18.00 -26.03
CA PRO A 494 23.13 18.26 -26.24
C PRO A 494 23.44 18.96 -27.58
N HIS A 495 22.62 18.70 -28.60
CA HIS A 495 22.79 19.26 -29.95
C HIS A 495 22.33 20.72 -30.07
N ILE A 496 21.42 21.17 -29.19
CA ILE A 496 20.88 22.53 -29.21
C ILE A 496 21.82 23.48 -28.48
N GLU A 497 22.35 23.09 -27.32
CA GLU A 497 23.35 23.90 -26.61
C GLU A 497 24.63 24.06 -27.40
N LYS A 498 25.12 22.97 -28.03
CA LYS A 498 26.31 23.05 -28.88
C LYS A 498 26.10 24.00 -30.06
N LYS A 499 24.93 23.95 -30.71
CA LYS A 499 24.56 24.92 -31.76
C LYS A 499 24.39 26.34 -31.26
N LEU A 500 23.83 26.56 -30.06
CA LEU A 500 23.67 27.89 -29.46
C LEU A 500 25.02 28.50 -29.04
N LEU A 501 25.94 27.69 -28.52
CA LEU A 501 27.31 28.07 -28.19
C LEU A 501 28.16 28.32 -29.44
N GLU A 502 27.98 27.51 -30.50
CA GLU A 502 28.63 27.71 -31.81
C GLU A 502 28.03 28.88 -32.60
N ALA A 503 26.76 29.24 -32.37
CA ALA A 503 26.06 30.29 -33.11
C ALA A 503 26.34 31.72 -32.63
N GLY A 504 27.05 31.92 -31.50
CA GLY A 504 27.51 33.24 -31.03
C GLY A 504 26.40 34.29 -30.87
N SER A 505 25.93 34.51 -29.64
CA SER A 505 24.90 35.51 -29.29
C SER A 505 23.78 35.67 -30.33
N LEU A 506 22.77 34.79 -30.28
CA LEU A 506 21.50 35.15 -30.91
C LEU A 506 21.00 36.45 -30.29
N ASP A 507 20.87 37.49 -31.11
CA ASP A 507 20.31 38.76 -30.69
C ASP A 507 18.84 38.53 -30.32
N LEU A 508 18.56 38.48 -29.01
CA LEU A 508 17.24 38.15 -28.44
C LEU A 508 16.13 39.10 -28.92
N MET A 509 16.49 40.28 -29.46
CA MET A 509 15.55 41.21 -30.09
C MET A 509 15.00 40.73 -31.45
N GLU A 510 15.78 40.02 -32.27
CA GLU A 510 15.26 39.49 -33.55
C GLU A 510 14.32 38.31 -33.33
N ALA A 511 14.62 37.43 -32.36
CA ALA A 511 13.79 36.27 -32.06
C ALA A 511 12.41 36.67 -31.48
N THR A 512 12.33 37.76 -30.73
CA THR A 512 11.07 38.30 -30.19
C THR A 512 10.23 39.00 -31.27
N GLY A 513 10.85 39.60 -32.30
CA GLY A 513 10.16 40.14 -33.47
C GLY A 513 9.52 39.08 -34.38
N VAL A 514 10.13 37.90 -34.49
CA VAL A 514 9.55 36.77 -35.25
C VAL A 514 8.39 36.11 -34.51
N LEU A 515 8.47 36.01 -33.17
CA LEU A 515 7.39 35.48 -32.34
C LEU A 515 6.17 36.39 -32.28
N SER A 516 6.34 37.72 -32.30
CA SER A 516 5.22 38.67 -32.33
C SER A 516 4.47 38.68 -33.67
N HIS A 517 5.16 38.41 -34.78
CA HIS A 517 4.53 38.25 -36.09
C HIS A 517 3.75 36.93 -36.26
N LEU A 518 4.10 35.87 -35.53
CA LEU A 518 3.36 34.60 -35.54
C LEU A 518 2.11 34.61 -34.64
N LEU A 519 2.01 35.56 -33.71
CA LEU A 519 0.86 35.72 -32.80
C LEU A 519 -0.24 36.65 -33.35
N THR A 520 -0.07 37.22 -34.55
CA THR A 520 -1.12 37.98 -35.24
C THR A 520 -1.82 37.11 -36.28
N ILE A 521 -2.64 36.15 -35.79
CA ILE A 521 -3.67 35.52 -36.63
C ILE A 521 -4.80 36.55 -36.79
N PRO A 522 -5.18 36.98 -38.01
CA PRO A 522 -6.33 37.85 -38.21
C PRO A 522 -7.62 37.07 -37.92
N SER A 523 -8.45 37.63 -37.05
CA SER A 523 -9.79 37.14 -36.76
C SER A 523 -10.74 37.43 -37.93
N THR A 524 -10.86 36.47 -38.87
CA THR A 524 -11.97 36.26 -39.83
C THR A 524 -11.57 35.02 -40.64
N ILE A 525 -12.30 33.91 -40.66
CA ILE A 525 -13.67 33.68 -41.19
C ILE A 525 -14.35 32.57 -40.37
#